data_AF-A0A819LUX1-F1
#
_entry.id   AF-A0A819LUX1-F1
#
_cell.length_a   1.000
_cell.length_b   1.000
_cell.length_c   1.000
_cell.angle_alpha   90.00
_cell.angle_beta   90.00
_cell.angle_gamma   90.00
#
_symmetry.space_group_name_H-M   'P 1'
#
loop_
_entity.id
_entity.type
_entity.pdbx_description
1 polymer ?
#
loop_
_entity_poly.entity_id
_entity_poly.type
_entity_poly.pdbx_seq_one_letter_code
_entity_poly.pdbx_strand_id
1 'polypeptide(L)'
;MNAQRSFPAVPLVKLGTSFIKVKDFLSRFQSIPDCLELDSLTVSGDVTFGKSVSLRGTVIIIANHGDRIDIPTGAILENKIVSGNLRILDH
;
A
#
# COMPACT_ATOMS: atom_id res chain seq x y z
N MET A 1 9.09 -17.78 -7.53
CA MET A 1 7.67 -17.38 -7.51
C MET A 1 6.94 -18.32 -6.56
N ASN A 2 6.05 -17.82 -5.70
CA ASN A 2 5.34 -18.66 -4.74
C ASN A 2 4.28 -19.50 -5.46
N ALA A 3 4.24 -20.82 -5.18
CA ALA A 3 3.29 -21.76 -5.76
C ALA A 3 1.83 -21.52 -5.34
N GLN A 4 1.60 -20.78 -4.24
CA GLN A 4 0.26 -20.42 -3.77
C GLN A 4 -0.37 -19.25 -4.54
N ARG A 5 0.32 -18.70 -5.55
CA ARG A 5 -0.19 -17.58 -6.30
C ARG A 5 -1.18 -18.04 -7.35
N SER A 6 -2.45 -17.65 -7.20
CA SER A 6 -3.53 -17.98 -8.12
C SER A 6 -3.32 -17.46 -9.55
N PHE A 7 -2.51 -16.40 -9.73
CA PHE A 7 -2.21 -15.82 -11.04
C PHE A 7 -0.69 -15.76 -11.32
N PRO A 8 -0.21 -16.31 -12.46
CA PRO A 8 1.21 -16.33 -12.80
C PRO A 8 1.79 -14.95 -13.18
N ALA A 9 0.95 -13.96 -13.50
CA ALA A 9 1.38 -12.65 -13.98
C ALA A 9 1.93 -11.76 -12.85
N VAL A 10 3.15 -11.24 -12.97
CA VAL A 10 3.76 -10.32 -11.98
C VAL A 10 2.84 -9.13 -11.69
N PRO A 11 2.60 -8.75 -10.42
CA PRO A 11 1.66 -7.68 -10.12
C PRO A 11 2.22 -6.35 -10.60
N LEU A 12 1.34 -5.48 -11.10
CA LEU A 12 1.73 -4.14 -11.52
C LEU A 12 1.77 -3.22 -10.30
N VAL A 13 2.98 -2.86 -9.86
CA VAL A 13 3.18 -1.94 -8.73
C VAL A 13 3.66 -0.58 -9.23
N LYS A 14 2.89 0.47 -8.94
CA LYS A 14 3.21 1.87 -9.22
C LYS A 14 3.24 2.64 -7.92
N LEU A 15 4.41 3.12 -7.55
CA LEU A 15 4.60 3.97 -6.38
C LEU A 15 4.90 5.40 -6.84
N GLY A 16 4.29 6.37 -6.18
CA GLY A 16 4.46 7.79 -6.47
C GLY A 16 5.83 8.32 -6.05
N THR A 17 6.03 9.62 -6.27
CA THR A 17 7.30 10.31 -6.02
C THR A 17 7.80 10.21 -4.57
N SER A 18 6.88 10.06 -3.61
CA SER A 18 7.17 9.86 -2.18
C SER A 18 7.96 8.59 -1.86
N PHE A 19 8.03 7.62 -2.79
CA PHE A 19 8.66 6.32 -2.60
C PHE A 19 9.95 6.13 -3.40
N ILE A 20 10.45 7.19 -4.07
CA ILE A 20 11.68 7.12 -4.89
C ILE A 20 12.91 6.82 -4.03
N LYS A 21 12.99 7.42 -2.83
CA LYS A 21 14.13 7.21 -1.93
C LYS A 21 13.88 5.97 -1.08
N VAL A 22 14.86 5.06 -1.05
CA VAL A 22 14.79 3.82 -0.26
C VAL A 22 14.55 4.09 1.23
N LYS A 23 15.15 5.16 1.78
CA LYS A 23 14.94 5.57 3.16
C LYS A 23 13.48 5.92 3.44
N ASP A 24 12.85 6.67 2.54
CA ASP A 24 11.45 7.06 2.68
C ASP A 24 10.54 5.85 2.49
N PHE A 25 10.81 4.99 1.49
CA PHE A 25 10.10 3.74 1.31
C PHE A 25 10.10 2.88 2.59
N LEU A 26 11.27 2.62 3.18
CA LEU A 26 11.38 1.83 4.41
C LEU A 26 10.72 2.51 5.62
N SER A 27 10.73 3.84 5.70
CA SER A 27 10.05 4.57 6.78
C SER A 27 8.53 4.53 6.65
N ARG A 28 8.00 4.40 5.43
CA ARG A 28 6.56 4.38 5.16
C ARG A 28 5.95 3.00 5.28
N PHE A 29 6.73 1.94 5.11
CA PHE A 29 6.29 0.55 5.32
C PHE A 29 6.82 0.03 6.65
N GLN A 30 5.97 -0.02 7.68
CA GLN A 30 6.36 -0.62 8.96
C GLN A 30 6.63 -2.13 8.84
N SER A 31 5.95 -2.80 7.90
CA SER A 31 6.18 -4.18 7.52
C SER A 31 5.87 -4.35 6.03
N ILE A 32 6.49 -5.34 5.39
CA ILE A 32 6.11 -5.71 4.02
C ILE A 32 4.68 -6.27 4.06
N PRO A 33 3.74 -5.72 3.26
CA PRO A 33 2.38 -6.21 3.21
C PRO A 33 2.30 -7.57 2.50
N ASP A 34 1.23 -8.31 2.75
CA ASP A 34 0.88 -9.48 1.97
C ASP A 34 0.41 -9.02 0.58
N CYS A 35 1.08 -9.52 -0.47
CA CYS A 35 0.76 -9.24 -1.87
C CYS A 35 0.55 -10.53 -2.67
N LEU A 36 0.26 -11.65 -2.01
CA LEU A 36 0.13 -12.94 -2.67
C LEU A 36 -0.97 -12.92 -3.73
N GLU A 37 -2.09 -12.27 -3.43
CA GLU A 37 -3.26 -12.14 -4.30
C GLU A 37 -3.35 -10.78 -4.98
N LEU A 38 -2.24 -10.03 -5.07
CA LEU A 38 -2.22 -8.72 -5.71
C LEU A 38 -2.14 -8.84 -7.23
N ASP A 39 -2.95 -8.02 -7.92
CA ASP A 39 -2.89 -7.82 -9.38
C ASP A 39 -2.26 -6.48 -9.72
N SER A 40 -2.78 -5.39 -9.14
CA SER A 40 -2.23 -4.05 -9.33
C SER A 40 -2.30 -3.22 -8.05
N LEU A 41 -1.18 -2.59 -7.73
CA LEU A 41 -1.06 -1.62 -6.65
C LEU A 41 -0.65 -0.27 -7.24
N THR A 42 -1.46 0.76 -7.04
CA THR A 42 -1.08 2.14 -7.35
C THR A 42 -1.14 2.96 -6.08
N VAL A 43 -0.02 3.55 -5.68
CA VAL A 43 0.07 4.42 -4.50
C VAL A 43 0.59 5.77 -4.93
N SER A 44 -0.15 6.83 -4.66
CA SER A 44 0.23 8.22 -4.95
C SER A 44 0.08 9.10 -3.72
N GLY A 45 0.99 10.04 -3.54
CA GLY A 45 1.00 10.98 -2.42
C GLY A 45 1.70 10.47 -1.17
N ASP A 46 1.36 11.07 -0.02
CA ASP A 46 1.91 10.71 1.29
C ASP A 46 1.07 9.59 1.94
N VAL A 47 1.52 8.35 1.75
CA VAL A 47 0.85 7.14 2.26
C VAL A 47 1.80 6.35 3.15
N THR A 48 1.31 5.89 4.28
CA THR A 48 2.05 5.07 5.25
C THR A 48 1.29 3.78 5.50
N PHE A 49 2.00 2.66 5.58
CA PHE A 49 1.44 1.33 5.82
C PHE A 49 1.84 0.83 7.21
N GLY A 50 0.82 0.47 8.00
CA GLY A 50 0.99 -0.20 9.28
C GLY A 50 1.54 -1.62 9.14
N LYS A 51 1.58 -2.36 10.26
CA LYS A 51 2.08 -3.74 10.28
C LYS A 51 1.02 -4.71 9.72
N SER A 52 1.44 -5.82 9.15
CA SER A 52 0.54 -6.91 8.72
C SER A 52 -0.61 -6.48 7.80
N VAL A 53 -0.36 -5.54 6.89
CA VAL A 53 -1.36 -5.13 5.88
C VAL A 53 -1.45 -6.21 4.79
N SER A 54 -2.65 -6.49 4.28
CA SER A 54 -2.87 -7.39 3.15
C SER A 54 -3.48 -6.66 1.97
N LEU A 55 -2.91 -6.84 0.78
CA LEU A 55 -3.32 -6.21 -0.47
C LEU A 55 -3.74 -7.30 -1.47
N ARG A 56 -4.97 -7.22 -1.96
CA ARG A 56 -5.59 -8.23 -2.82
C ARG A 56 -6.29 -7.58 -4.02
N GLY A 57 -6.19 -8.21 -5.18
CA GLY A 57 -6.78 -7.72 -6.43
C GLY A 57 -6.18 -6.38 -6.89
N THR A 58 -7.06 -5.43 -7.21
CA THR A 58 -6.66 -4.07 -7.62
C THR A 58 -6.81 -3.07 -6.47
N VAL A 59 -5.71 -2.53 -5.99
CA VAL A 59 -5.67 -1.54 -4.90
C VAL A 59 -5.10 -0.23 -5.40
N ILE A 60 -5.86 0.86 -5.25
CA ILE A 60 -5.44 2.20 -5.65
C ILE A 60 -5.54 3.11 -4.42
N ILE A 61 -4.45 3.76 -4.04
CA ILE A 61 -4.39 4.66 -2.88
C ILE A 61 -3.88 6.02 -3.35
N ILE A 62 -4.68 7.06 -3.10
CA ILE A 62 -4.40 8.42 -3.55
C ILE A 62 -4.52 9.37 -2.37
N ALA A 63 -3.37 9.84 -1.87
CA ALA A 63 -3.29 10.99 -0.98
C ALA A 63 -3.04 12.25 -1.81
N ASN A 64 -3.92 13.24 -1.69
CA ASN A 64 -3.75 14.52 -2.40
C ASN A 64 -2.62 15.36 -1.77
N HIS A 65 -2.24 16.44 -2.44
CA HIS A 65 -1.20 17.33 -1.97
C HIS A 65 -1.57 17.98 -0.62
N GLY A 66 -0.76 17.72 0.41
CA GLY A 66 -1.02 18.17 1.80
C GLY A 66 -1.81 17.16 2.63
N ASP A 67 -2.40 16.16 1.99
CA ASP A 67 -3.05 15.05 2.67
C ASP A 67 -2.09 13.92 2.99
N ARG A 68 -2.41 13.20 4.06
CA ARG A 68 -1.69 12.00 4.47
C ARG A 68 -2.69 10.89 4.74
N ILE A 69 -2.37 9.69 4.30
CA ILE A 69 -3.15 8.48 4.56
C ILE A 69 -2.28 7.48 5.32
N ASP A 70 -2.66 7.19 6.55
CA ASP A 70 -2.07 6.13 7.35
C ASP A 70 -3.00 4.90 7.31
N ILE A 71 -2.53 3.83 6.65
CA ILE A 71 -3.23 2.55 6.59
C ILE A 71 -3.01 1.83 7.92
N PRO A 72 -4.07 1.48 8.66
CA PRO A 72 -3.93 0.87 9.97
C PRO A 72 -3.30 -0.53 9.91
N THR A 73 -2.70 -0.93 11.03
CA THR A 73 -2.16 -2.28 11.22
C THR A 73 -3.25 -3.33 11.05
N GLY A 74 -2.97 -4.40 10.29
CA GLY A 74 -3.92 -5.47 10.00
C GLY A 74 -4.97 -5.14 8.93
N ALA A 75 -4.86 -3.99 8.26
CA ALA A 75 -5.80 -3.61 7.21
C ALA A 75 -5.77 -4.59 6.03
N ILE A 76 -6.95 -5.00 5.56
CA ILE A 76 -7.11 -5.83 4.37
C ILE A 76 -7.78 -4.97 3.29
N LEU A 77 -7.05 -4.70 2.22
CA LEU A 77 -7.52 -3.93 1.06
C LEU A 77 -7.69 -4.88 -0.12
N GLU A 78 -8.94 -5.13 -0.50
CA GLU A 78 -9.29 -5.99 -1.63
C GLU A 78 -10.17 -5.22 -2.61
N ASN A 79 -9.71 -5.06 -3.86
CA ASN A 79 -10.46 -4.40 -4.94
C ASN A 79 -10.99 -3.01 -4.54
N LYS A 80 -10.14 -2.21 -3.90
CA LYS A 80 -10.50 -0.94 -3.27
C LYS A 80 -9.71 0.24 -3.80
N ILE A 81 -10.41 1.36 -3.90
CA ILE A 81 -9.82 2.68 -4.12
C ILE A 81 -9.93 3.45 -2.81
N VAL A 82 -8.78 3.82 -2.23
CA VAL A 82 -8.67 4.60 -1.00
C VAL A 82 -8.21 6.00 -1.37
N SER A 83 -8.95 7.01 -0.97
CA SER A 83 -8.57 8.41 -1.18
C SER A 83 -9.05 9.28 -0.02
N GLY A 84 -8.34 10.39 0.22
CA GLY A 84 -8.68 11.36 1.26
C GLY A 84 -7.54 11.64 2.23
N ASN A 85 -7.91 12.02 3.45
CA ASN A 85 -6.99 12.33 4.54
C ASN A 85 -7.34 11.45 5.74
N LEU A 86 -6.42 10.59 6.17
CA LEU A 86 -6.58 9.75 7.35
C LEU A 86 -5.26 9.78 8.11
N ARG A 87 -5.25 10.42 9.28
CA ARG A 87 -4.09 10.45 10.18
C ARG A 87 -4.38 9.62 11.42
N ILE A 88 -3.52 8.65 11.69
CA ILE A 88 -3.56 7.86 12.91
C ILE A 88 -2.53 8.45 13.89
N LEU A 89 -2.99 8.89 15.06
CA LEU A 89 -2.16 9.40 16.15
C LEU A 89 -2.05 8.32 17.22
N ASP A 90 -0.83 8.04 17.69
CA ASP A 90 -0.57 7.15 18.83
C ASP A 90 -1.06 7.85 20.12
N HIS A 91 -1.66 7.10 21.05
CA HIS A 91 -2.20 7.63 22.32
C HIS A 91 -1.34 7.19 23.50
#